data_AF-A0AAV5EP60-F1
#
_entry.id   AF-A0AAV5EP60-F1
#
_cell.length_a   1.000
_cell.length_b   1.000
_cell.length_c   1.000
_cell.angle_alpha   90.00
_cell.angle_beta   90.00
_cell.angle_gamma   90.00
#
_symmetry.space_group_name_H-M   'P 1'
#
loop_
_entity.id
_entity.type
_entity.pdbx_description
1 polymer ?
#
loop_
_entity_poly.entity_id
_entity_poly.type
_entity_poly.pdbx_seq_one_letter_code
_entity_poly.pdbx_strand_id
1 'polypeptide(L)'
;MEAFFNAVLTDIVSRSVSFFMDKYYMFTTPSVEGNSVNDLQQLLLRIRVIVEEAEGRLITNQAMVHQLNILRKEMYRGYFTIDCLRCQCTATTNNHDVSYSFALSKFNPAKRLFLPGDGDACGKKDIQQVLDNLNKIMIHMSEFVTFLSNCPPLCRQPYHMHLFIDKCMFGRQMEMDRIMGFLMQRDHPSTNHVDVLPIVGPTCVGKSTLVAHVCNDARVRSYFSQIVVLDGDDIGDENIATLKERAVFMHQSHKTMSKDQRLLVIIEFRTDVDEVAWNSLYLSFSRCLIRGSKIIITGRSNKIRKLGTTHALALNFLPPDAFWYFFKVLVFGNVDSGDHPKLESIAMEMAGGLNGSFILANMGSCFLRNSMVTRFWSMCLAAHKGNYKKEYIFVW
;
A
#
# COMPACT_ATOMS: atom_id res chain seq x y z
N MET A 1 -36.29 7.78 26.89
CA MET A 1 -35.87 7.09 25.65
C MET A 1 -34.35 7.01 25.51
N GLU A 2 -33.59 8.06 25.79
CA GLU A 2 -32.11 8.03 25.72
C GLU A 2 -31.44 7.00 26.63
N ALA A 3 -31.92 6.82 27.87
CA ALA A 3 -31.36 5.83 28.80
C ALA A 3 -31.50 4.38 28.28
N PHE A 4 -32.58 4.08 27.56
CA PHE A 4 -32.82 2.76 26.97
C PHE A 4 -31.90 2.51 25.77
N PHE A 5 -31.73 3.52 24.90
CA PHE A 5 -30.79 3.44 23.77
C PHE A 5 -29.35 3.26 24.24
N ASN A 6 -28.91 3.99 25.26
CA ASN A 6 -27.57 3.83 25.83
C ASN A 6 -27.36 2.44 26.43
N ALA A 7 -28.35 1.90 27.14
CA ALA A 7 -28.27 0.54 27.71
C ALA A 7 -28.13 -0.54 26.62
N VAL A 8 -28.91 -0.43 25.53
CA VAL A 8 -28.83 -1.34 24.39
C VAL A 8 -27.49 -1.19 23.65
N LEU A 9 -26.99 0.04 23.50
CA LEU A 9 -25.69 0.29 22.87
C LEU A 9 -24.55 -0.30 23.69
N THR A 10 -24.58 -0.13 25.02
CA THR A 10 -23.58 -0.70 25.93
C THR A 10 -23.63 -2.23 25.95
N ASP A 11 -24.82 -2.83 25.87
CA ASP A 11 -24.97 -4.29 25.79
C ASP A 11 -24.44 -4.82 24.45
N ILE A 12 -24.71 -4.14 23.33
CA ILE A 12 -24.18 -4.52 22.02
C ILE A 12 -22.66 -4.36 21.98
N VAL A 13 -22.11 -3.27 22.51
CA VAL A 13 -20.65 -3.06 22.58
C VAL A 13 -20.02 -4.11 23.51
N SER A 14 -20.61 -4.39 24.67
CA SER A 14 -20.14 -5.42 25.60
C SER A 14 -20.16 -6.81 24.96
N ARG A 15 -21.23 -7.17 24.24
CA ARG A 15 -21.31 -8.45 23.51
C ARG A 15 -20.35 -8.52 22.33
N SER A 16 -20.09 -7.40 21.66
CA SER A 16 -19.09 -7.33 20.59
C SER A 16 -17.69 -7.55 21.16
N VAL A 17 -17.34 -6.85 22.24
CA VAL A 17 -16.07 -7.00 22.95
C VAL A 17 -15.93 -8.41 23.52
N SER A 18 -16.99 -8.97 24.11
CA SER A 18 -17.01 -10.35 24.60
C SER A 18 -16.86 -11.35 23.47
N PHE A 19 -17.47 -11.13 22.31
CA PHE A 19 -17.31 -12.00 21.14
C PHE A 19 -15.88 -11.95 20.58
N PHE A 20 -15.26 -10.77 20.52
CA PHE A 20 -13.85 -10.64 20.12
C PHE A 20 -12.90 -11.22 21.17
N MET A 21 -13.18 -11.03 22.46
CA MET A 21 -12.43 -11.60 23.59
C MET A 21 -12.56 -13.13 23.64
N ASP A 22 -13.76 -13.68 23.53
CA ASP A 22 -14.00 -15.12 23.49
C ASP A 22 -13.36 -15.75 22.26
N LYS A 23 -13.41 -15.08 21.11
CA LYS A 23 -12.67 -15.52 19.92
C LYS A 23 -11.17 -15.40 20.12
N TYR A 24 -10.67 -14.42 20.87
CA TYR A 24 -9.24 -14.28 21.23
C TYR A 24 -8.78 -15.37 22.21
N TYR A 25 -9.61 -15.71 23.21
CA TYR A 25 -9.35 -16.70 24.25
C TYR A 25 -9.58 -18.16 23.80
N MET A 26 -10.51 -18.41 22.88
CA MET A 26 -10.73 -19.75 22.31
C MET A 26 -9.52 -20.31 21.58
N PHE A 27 -8.56 -19.45 21.20
CA PHE A 27 -7.33 -19.90 20.55
C PHE A 27 -6.11 -19.93 21.50
N THR A 28 -6.17 -19.45 22.76
CA THR A 28 -4.99 -19.42 23.67
C THR A 28 -4.62 -20.77 24.33
N THR A 29 -4.92 -21.91 23.71
CA THR A 29 -4.34 -23.19 24.15
C THR A 29 -2.99 -23.41 23.47
N PRO A 30 -1.86 -23.40 24.20
CA PRO A 30 -0.58 -23.79 23.62
C PRO A 30 -0.62 -25.30 23.35
N SER A 31 -0.42 -25.70 22.09
CA SER A 31 -0.27 -27.12 21.77
C SER A 31 1.10 -27.58 22.30
N VAL A 32 1.07 -28.66 23.07
CA VAL A 32 2.25 -29.35 23.59
C VAL A 32 2.90 -30.07 22.41
N GLU A 33 4.11 -29.61 22.04
CA GLU A 33 5.00 -30.16 21.00
C GLU A 33 4.37 -30.54 19.64
N GLY A 34 4.57 -29.70 18.61
CA GLY A 34 4.47 -30.19 17.23
C GLY A 34 4.19 -29.16 16.14
N ASN A 35 5.26 -28.69 15.49
CA ASN A 35 5.30 -27.92 14.24
C ASN A 35 5.11 -26.38 14.38
N SER A 36 6.22 -25.66 14.53
CA SER A 36 6.28 -24.18 14.58
C SER A 36 5.61 -23.48 13.40
N VAL A 37 5.45 -24.16 12.26
CA VAL A 37 4.67 -23.68 11.11
C VAL A 37 3.18 -23.60 11.43
N ASN A 38 2.61 -24.61 12.10
CA ASN A 38 1.20 -24.63 12.48
C ASN A 38 0.90 -23.53 13.50
N ASP A 39 1.78 -23.35 14.49
CA ASP A 39 1.66 -22.28 15.49
C ASP A 39 1.67 -20.90 14.82
N LEU A 40 2.60 -20.68 13.88
CA LEU A 40 2.68 -19.44 13.12
C LEU A 40 1.42 -19.20 12.27
N GLN A 41 0.90 -20.25 11.60
CA GLN A 41 -0.34 -20.16 10.82
C GLN A 41 -1.53 -19.76 11.70
N GLN A 42 -1.70 -20.39 12.87
CA GLN A 42 -2.77 -20.05 13.80
C GLN A 42 -2.65 -18.61 14.32
N LEU A 43 -1.43 -18.16 14.64
CA LEU A 43 -1.17 -16.80 15.09
C LEU A 43 -1.49 -15.77 14.00
N LEU A 44 -1.06 -16.03 12.76
CA LEU A 44 -1.35 -15.16 11.61
C LEU A 44 -2.85 -15.05 11.33
N LEU A 45 -3.62 -16.13 11.49
CA LEU A 45 -5.08 -16.07 11.35
C LEU A 45 -5.71 -15.12 12.37
N ARG A 46 -5.27 -15.14 13.64
CA ARG A 46 -5.77 -14.20 14.65
C ARG A 46 -5.40 -12.76 14.32
N ILE A 47 -4.15 -12.55 13.94
CA ILE A 47 -3.64 -11.22 13.60
C ILE A 47 -4.38 -10.65 12.40
N ARG A 48 -4.64 -11.48 11.38
CA ARG A 48 -5.42 -11.08 10.21
C ARG A 48 -6.82 -10.62 10.59
N VAL A 49 -7.50 -11.31 11.52
CA VAL A 49 -8.81 -10.85 12.01
C VAL A 49 -8.73 -9.46 12.65
N ILE A 50 -7.70 -9.19 13.46
CA ILE A 50 -7.50 -7.88 14.08
C ILE A 50 -7.22 -6.80 13.03
N VAL A 51 -6.36 -7.10 12.06
CA VAL A 51 -5.99 -6.18 10.97
C VAL A 51 -7.21 -5.85 10.11
N GLU A 52 -7.97 -6.86 9.66
CA GLU A 52 -9.16 -6.67 8.84
C GLU A 52 -10.25 -5.87 9.59
N GLU A 53 -10.44 -6.11 10.88
CA GLU A 53 -11.37 -5.33 11.72
C GLU A 53 -10.90 -3.88 11.88
N ALA A 54 -9.60 -3.67 12.05
CA ALA A 54 -9.01 -2.34 12.22
C ALA A 54 -9.13 -1.49 10.94
N GLU A 55 -8.96 -2.11 9.78
CA GLU A 55 -9.08 -1.46 8.48
C GLU A 55 -10.52 -1.13 8.11
N GLY A 56 -11.49 -1.80 8.71
CA GLY A 56 -12.91 -1.46 8.64
C GLY A 56 -13.32 -0.25 9.49
N ARG A 57 -12.38 0.44 10.17
CA ARG A 57 -12.69 1.51 11.12
C ARG A 57 -11.88 2.78 10.85
N LEU A 58 -12.47 3.92 11.20
CA LEU A 58 -11.81 5.23 11.09
C LEU A 58 -10.91 5.45 12.31
N ILE A 59 -9.65 5.06 12.19
CA ILE A 59 -8.63 5.26 13.23
C ILE A 59 -8.01 6.65 13.06
N THR A 60 -8.33 7.57 13.96
CA THR A 60 -7.77 8.94 13.96
C THR A 60 -6.52 9.06 14.83
N ASN A 61 -6.35 8.16 15.81
CA ASN A 61 -5.22 8.15 16.73
C ASN A 61 -3.96 7.66 16.02
N GLN A 62 -2.96 8.54 15.89
CA GLN A 62 -1.70 8.26 15.20
C GLN A 62 -0.90 7.11 15.83
N ALA A 63 -0.93 6.95 17.16
CA ALA A 63 -0.26 5.83 17.82
C ALA A 63 -0.91 4.49 17.45
N MET A 64 -2.25 4.45 17.35
CA MET A 64 -2.96 3.24 16.91
C MET A 64 -2.69 2.93 15.44
N VAL A 65 -2.69 3.93 14.56
CA VAL A 65 -2.30 3.75 13.15
C VAL A 65 -0.88 3.13 13.06
N HIS A 66 0.04 3.64 13.88
CA HIS A 66 1.40 3.12 13.93
C HIS A 66 1.46 1.67 14.42
N GLN A 67 0.73 1.32 15.49
CA GLN A 67 0.63 -0.05 15.99
C GLN A 67 0.05 -1.02 14.95
N LEU A 68 -1.02 -0.62 14.26
CA LEU A 68 -1.62 -1.38 13.17
C LEU A 68 -0.61 -1.61 12.03
N ASN A 69 0.19 -0.60 11.70
CA ASN A 69 1.23 -0.73 10.67
C ASN A 69 2.34 -1.70 11.06
N ILE A 70 2.77 -1.72 12.33
CA ILE A 70 3.74 -2.72 12.83
C ILE A 70 3.14 -4.12 12.72
N LEU A 71 1.90 -4.30 13.18
CA LEU A 71 1.21 -5.58 13.14
C LEU A 71 1.07 -6.11 11.70
N ARG A 72 0.69 -5.24 10.77
CA ARG A 72 0.57 -5.56 9.35
C ARG A 72 1.90 -5.99 8.73
N LYS A 73 2.99 -5.27 9.03
CA LYS A 73 4.33 -5.61 8.52
C LYS A 73 4.75 -7.01 8.98
N GLU A 74 4.64 -7.29 10.27
CA GLU A 74 5.02 -8.62 10.78
C GLU A 74 4.08 -9.71 10.27
N MET A 75 2.79 -9.41 10.06
CA MET A 75 1.84 -10.34 9.41
C MET A 75 2.29 -10.69 7.99
N TYR A 76 2.67 -9.70 7.17
CA TYR A 76 3.18 -9.94 5.82
C TYR A 76 4.45 -10.77 5.83
N ARG A 77 5.39 -10.46 6.74
CA ARG A 77 6.59 -11.27 6.94
C ARG A 77 6.25 -12.73 7.26
N GLY A 78 5.29 -12.98 8.16
CA GLY A 78 4.89 -14.35 8.51
C GLY A 78 4.27 -15.12 7.34
N TYR A 79 3.35 -14.51 6.59
CA TYR A 79 2.81 -15.14 5.38
C TYR A 79 3.89 -15.41 4.34
N PHE A 80 4.77 -14.43 4.11
CA PHE A 80 5.88 -14.57 3.19
C PHE A 80 6.82 -15.72 3.60
N THR A 81 7.18 -15.85 4.88
CA THR A 81 8.02 -16.95 5.37
C THR A 81 7.38 -18.31 5.13
N ILE A 82 6.08 -18.47 5.42
CA ILE A 82 5.36 -19.73 5.18
C ILE A 82 5.32 -20.08 3.68
N ASP A 83 4.98 -19.09 2.84
CA ASP A 83 4.85 -19.31 1.41
C ASP A 83 6.21 -19.63 0.76
N CYS A 84 7.29 -18.98 1.22
CA CYS A 84 8.66 -19.29 0.77
C CYS A 84 9.02 -20.76 1.05
N LEU A 85 8.71 -21.27 2.24
CA LEU A 85 8.95 -22.67 2.59
C LEU A 85 8.13 -23.62 1.72
N ARG A 86 6.85 -23.31 1.52
CA ARG A 86 5.96 -24.10 0.65
C ARG A 86 6.50 -24.16 -0.78
N CYS A 87 6.88 -23.01 -1.34
CA CYS A 87 7.45 -22.93 -2.68
C CYS A 87 8.78 -23.67 -2.81
N GLN A 88 9.63 -23.67 -1.78
CA GLN A 88 10.88 -24.44 -1.77
C GLN A 88 10.63 -25.95 -1.81
N CYS A 89 9.67 -26.47 -1.04
CA CYS A 89 9.31 -27.89 -1.06
C CYS A 89 8.78 -28.36 -2.43
N THR A 90 8.08 -27.48 -3.16
CA THR A 90 7.59 -27.81 -4.51
C THR A 90 8.70 -27.81 -5.57
N ALA A 91 9.78 -27.04 -5.35
CA ALA A 91 10.93 -27.00 -6.26
C ALA A 91 11.84 -28.23 -6.12
N THR A 92 11.91 -28.85 -4.94
CA THR A 92 12.71 -30.05 -4.69
C THR A 92 12.02 -31.33 -5.17
N THR A 93 10.70 -31.41 -5.05
CA THR A 93 9.90 -32.59 -5.44
C THR A 93 9.73 -32.77 -6.95
N ASN A 94 9.69 -31.68 -7.73
CA ASN A 94 9.54 -31.75 -9.19
C ASN A 94 10.85 -32.02 -9.97
N ASN A 95 11.99 -32.22 -9.29
CA ASN A 95 13.27 -32.52 -9.96
C ASN A 95 13.46 -34.02 -10.30
N HIS A 96 12.48 -34.88 -10.01
CA HIS A 96 12.62 -36.33 -10.21
C HIS A 96 11.96 -36.90 -11.46
N ASP A 97 11.12 -36.15 -12.19
CA ASP A 97 10.57 -36.66 -13.45
C ASP A 97 10.47 -35.58 -14.52
N VAL A 98 10.99 -35.95 -15.70
CA VAL A 98 10.98 -35.26 -16.99
C VAL A 98 12.10 -34.22 -17.21
N SER A 99 13.14 -34.71 -17.90
CA SER A 99 14.15 -33.92 -18.61
C SER A 99 13.50 -33.04 -19.69
N TYR A 100 13.14 -31.81 -19.32
CA TYR A 100 13.17 -30.68 -20.24
C TYR A 100 14.28 -29.74 -19.76
N SER A 101 15.02 -29.16 -20.70
CA SER A 101 16.23 -28.34 -20.54
C SER A 101 16.06 -27.03 -19.75
N PHE A 102 15.15 -26.96 -18.79
CA PHE A 102 14.96 -25.88 -17.84
C PHE A 102 15.62 -26.23 -16.50
N ALA A 103 16.88 -26.66 -16.54
CA ALA A 103 17.71 -26.56 -15.35
C ALA A 103 17.68 -25.09 -14.92
N LEU A 104 16.91 -24.80 -13.86
CA LEU A 104 16.76 -23.50 -13.23
C LEU A 104 18.15 -23.03 -12.82
N SER A 105 18.81 -22.31 -13.72
CA SER A 105 20.19 -21.86 -13.56
C SER A 105 20.40 -21.31 -12.15
N LYS A 106 21.42 -21.84 -11.46
CA LYS A 106 21.89 -21.42 -10.15
C LYS A 106 22.42 -19.97 -10.14
N PHE A 107 22.44 -19.29 -11.30
CA PHE A 107 23.07 -17.99 -11.49
C PHE A 107 22.10 -16.81 -11.70
N ASN A 108 20.82 -16.93 -11.37
CA ASN A 108 19.89 -15.79 -11.47
C ASN A 108 20.08 -14.82 -10.28
N PRO A 109 20.43 -13.53 -10.49
CA PRO A 109 20.53 -12.52 -9.42
C PRO A 109 19.23 -12.37 -8.60
N ALA A 110 18.07 -12.63 -9.20
CA ALA A 110 16.77 -12.59 -8.50
C ALA A 110 16.67 -13.62 -7.35
N LYS A 111 17.46 -14.70 -7.38
CA LYS A 111 17.56 -15.64 -6.25
C LYS A 111 18.25 -15.02 -5.03
N ARG A 112 19.18 -14.05 -5.22
CA ARG A 112 19.89 -13.40 -4.09
C ARG A 112 19.05 -12.37 -3.34
N LEU A 113 17.99 -11.85 -3.96
CA LEU A 113 17.08 -10.89 -3.33
C LEU A 113 16.05 -11.57 -2.41
N PHE A 114 15.78 -12.86 -2.61
CA PHE A 114 14.72 -13.60 -1.90
C PHE A 114 15.21 -14.84 -1.14
N LEU A 115 16.47 -15.28 -1.31
CA LEU A 115 17.00 -16.48 -0.67
C LEU A 115 18.33 -16.18 0.03
N PRO A 116 18.40 -16.29 1.37
CA PRO A 116 19.65 -16.57 2.04
C PRO A 116 20.16 -17.94 1.57
N GLY A 117 21.45 -18.04 1.29
CA GLY A 117 22.08 -19.31 0.93
C GLY A 117 22.09 -20.29 2.11
N ASP A 118 21.93 -21.56 1.74
CA ASP A 118 22.31 -22.78 2.47
C ASP A 118 21.41 -23.28 3.63
N GLY A 119 20.95 -24.53 3.46
CA GLY A 119 20.51 -25.43 4.54
C GLY A 119 19.14 -25.21 5.19
N ASP A 120 18.40 -26.31 5.38
CA ASP A 120 17.17 -26.51 6.16
C ASP A 120 17.14 -25.84 7.57
N ALA A 121 18.30 -25.40 8.07
CA ALA A 121 18.45 -24.65 9.32
C ALA A 121 18.08 -23.15 9.23
N CYS A 122 18.13 -22.54 8.04
CA CYS A 122 17.83 -21.11 7.86
C CYS A 122 16.31 -20.83 7.98
N GLY A 123 15.48 -21.61 7.28
CA GLY A 123 14.02 -21.42 7.28
C GLY A 123 13.35 -21.62 8.63
N LYS A 124 13.81 -22.60 9.44
CA LYS A 124 13.28 -22.83 10.80
C LYS A 124 13.63 -21.70 11.77
N LYS A 125 14.82 -21.10 11.64
CA LYS A 125 15.22 -19.93 12.45
C LYS A 125 14.39 -18.70 12.08
N ASP A 126 14.11 -18.51 10.79
CA ASP A 126 13.26 -17.41 10.32
C ASP A 126 11.82 -17.55 10.82
N ILE A 127 11.25 -18.78 10.80
CA ILE A 127 9.92 -19.05 11.39
C ILE A 127 9.90 -18.69 12.87
N GLN A 128 10.86 -19.18 13.65
CA GLN A 128 10.88 -18.95 15.10
C GLN A 128 11.02 -17.46 15.40
N GLN A 129 11.88 -16.75 14.68
CA GLN A 129 12.06 -15.31 14.85
C GLN A 129 10.77 -14.53 14.57
N VAL A 130 10.06 -14.87 13.48
CA VAL A 130 8.80 -14.20 13.15
C VAL A 130 7.72 -14.54 14.17
N LEU A 131 7.64 -15.79 14.61
CA LEU A 131 6.70 -16.24 15.64
C LEU A 131 6.95 -15.50 16.97
N ASP A 132 8.21 -15.37 17.41
CA ASP A 132 8.57 -14.65 18.62
C ASP A 132 8.22 -13.16 18.53
N ASN A 133 8.47 -12.52 17.38
CA ASN A 133 8.11 -11.13 17.15
C ASN A 133 6.59 -10.91 17.22
N LEU A 134 5.82 -11.75 16.52
CA LEU A 134 4.36 -11.66 16.50
C LEU A 134 3.79 -11.89 17.91
N ASN A 135 4.31 -12.86 18.66
CA ASN A 135 3.90 -13.08 20.05
C ASN A 135 4.18 -11.86 20.93
N LYS A 136 5.36 -11.23 20.81
CA LYS A 136 5.67 -9.99 21.54
C LYS A 136 4.69 -8.86 21.24
N ILE A 137 4.32 -8.69 19.96
CA ILE A 137 3.34 -7.68 19.55
C ILE A 137 1.97 -8.00 20.14
N MET A 138 1.56 -9.26 20.10
CA MET A 138 0.24 -9.71 20.54
C MET A 138 -0.02 -9.55 22.05
N ILE A 139 1.02 -9.53 22.88
CA ILE A 139 0.92 -9.25 24.33
C ILE A 139 0.22 -7.90 24.58
N HIS A 140 0.49 -6.90 23.74
CA HIS A 140 -0.05 -5.53 23.90
C HIS A 140 -1.28 -5.24 23.03
N MET A 141 -1.84 -6.25 22.35
CA MET A 141 -2.95 -6.04 21.42
C MET A 141 -4.33 -5.97 22.08
N SER A 142 -4.46 -6.39 23.34
CA SER A 142 -5.73 -6.28 24.09
C SER A 142 -6.18 -4.83 24.25
N GLU A 143 -5.25 -3.94 24.58
CA GLU A 143 -5.47 -2.50 24.69
C GLU A 143 -5.85 -1.89 23.33
N PHE A 144 -5.10 -2.24 22.28
CA PHE A 144 -5.39 -1.81 20.91
C PHE A 144 -6.81 -2.20 20.48
N VAL A 145 -7.21 -3.46 20.68
CA VAL A 145 -8.56 -3.96 20.35
C VAL A 145 -9.64 -3.25 21.16
N THR A 146 -9.37 -2.96 22.43
CA THR A 146 -10.29 -2.22 23.31
C THR A 146 -10.49 -0.78 22.86
N PHE A 147 -9.44 -0.09 22.41
CA PHE A 147 -9.59 1.25 21.84
C PHE A 147 -10.25 1.21 20.47
N LEU A 148 -9.96 0.18 19.68
CA LEU A 148 -10.49 0.01 18.34
C LEU A 148 -12.01 -0.11 18.33
N SER A 149 -12.62 -0.76 19.34
CA SER A 149 -14.07 -0.87 19.44
C SER A 149 -14.79 0.49 19.50
N ASN A 150 -14.10 1.54 19.95
CA ASN A 150 -14.61 2.91 20.03
C ASN A 150 -14.45 3.70 18.72
N CYS A 151 -13.69 3.18 17.74
CA CYS A 151 -13.52 3.84 16.45
C CYS A 151 -14.77 3.63 15.57
N PRO A 152 -15.32 4.69 14.95
CA PRO A 152 -16.46 4.57 14.04
C PRO A 152 -16.16 3.63 12.86
N PRO A 153 -17.14 2.82 12.42
CA PRO A 153 -16.96 1.98 11.25
C PRO A 153 -16.82 2.84 9.98
N LEU A 154 -15.84 2.53 9.14
CA LEU A 154 -15.82 2.95 7.75
C LEU A 154 -16.78 2.02 6.99
N CYS A 155 -17.62 2.57 6.10
CA CYS A 155 -18.62 1.78 5.37
C CYS A 155 -18.05 0.44 4.86
N ARG A 156 -18.61 -0.67 5.37
CA ARG A 156 -18.14 -2.05 5.18
C ARG A 156 -17.92 -2.37 3.70
N GLN A 157 -16.67 -2.51 3.30
CA GLN A 157 -16.29 -3.35 2.18
C GLN A 157 -15.13 -4.24 2.62
N PRO A 158 -15.16 -5.56 2.31
CA PRO A 158 -14.10 -6.46 2.73
C PRO A 158 -12.72 -5.96 2.30
N TYR A 159 -11.70 -6.05 3.16
CA TYR A 159 -10.43 -6.67 2.79
C TYR A 159 -9.94 -6.55 1.32
N HIS A 160 -10.05 -7.70 0.68
CA HIS A 160 -9.82 -7.92 -0.74
C HIS A 160 -10.56 -6.93 -1.66
N MET A 161 -11.73 -6.45 -1.25
CA MET A 161 -12.51 -5.53 -2.04
C MET A 161 -11.90 -4.12 -2.11
N HIS A 162 -11.07 -3.63 -1.18
CA HIS A 162 -10.40 -2.33 -1.37
C HIS A 162 -9.06 -2.42 -2.13
N LEU A 163 -8.53 -3.62 -2.30
CA LEU A 163 -7.58 -3.93 -3.37
C LEU A 163 -8.26 -3.90 -4.75
N PHE A 164 -9.58 -4.10 -4.81
CA PHE A 164 -10.39 -4.11 -6.03
C PHE A 164 -11.28 -2.86 -6.24
N ILE A 165 -11.51 -2.06 -5.20
CA ILE A 165 -12.38 -0.87 -5.17
C ILE A 165 -11.53 0.25 -4.62
N ASP A 166 -11.21 1.17 -5.52
CA ASP A 166 -10.46 2.44 -5.50
C ASP A 166 -10.51 3.35 -4.24
N LYS A 167 -10.65 2.81 -3.03
CA LYS A 167 -10.83 3.59 -1.78
C LYS A 167 -9.53 3.82 -1.04
N CYS A 168 -8.60 2.87 -1.04
CA CYS A 168 -7.31 3.00 -0.34
C CYS A 168 -6.21 2.22 -1.07
N MET A 169 -5.02 2.82 -1.19
CA MET A 169 -3.86 2.16 -1.78
C MET A 169 -3.23 1.17 -0.79
N PHE A 170 -3.00 -0.07 -1.22
CA PHE A 170 -2.42 -1.11 -0.37
C PHE A 170 -1.08 -0.70 0.23
N GLY A 171 -0.93 -0.91 1.54
CA GLY A 171 0.32 -0.71 2.27
C GLY A 171 0.78 0.75 2.37
N ARG A 172 -0.09 1.72 2.05
CA ARG A 172 0.23 3.16 2.04
C ARG A 172 -0.53 3.99 3.07
N GLN A 173 -1.04 3.36 4.12
CA GLN A 173 -1.86 4.05 5.14
C GLN A 173 -1.09 5.19 5.80
N MET A 174 0.17 4.99 6.17
CA MET A 174 1.00 6.04 6.79
C MET A 174 1.22 7.22 5.83
N GLU A 175 1.48 6.94 4.55
CA GLU A 175 1.64 7.96 3.53
C GLU A 175 0.33 8.71 3.27
N MET A 176 -0.80 7.99 3.18
CA MET A 176 -2.14 8.58 3.06
C MET A 176 -2.45 9.49 4.25
N ASP A 177 -2.21 9.04 5.48
CA ASP A 177 -2.49 9.82 6.68
C ASP A 177 -1.65 11.09 6.75
N ARG A 178 -0.39 11.04 6.27
CA ARG A 178 0.46 12.23 6.17
C ARG A 178 -0.07 13.24 5.14
N ILE A 179 -0.55 12.77 3.97
CA ILE A 179 -1.16 13.65 2.96
C ILE A 179 -2.48 14.21 3.51
N MET A 180 -3.32 13.38 4.15
CA MET A 180 -4.56 13.83 4.78
C MET A 180 -4.31 14.88 5.88
N GLY A 181 -3.30 14.66 6.72
CA GLY A 181 -2.89 15.62 7.74
C GLY A 181 -2.46 16.96 7.13
N PHE A 182 -1.66 16.93 6.06
CA PHE A 182 -1.29 18.12 5.31
C PHE A 182 -2.50 18.84 4.71
N LEU A 183 -3.40 18.10 4.05
CA LEU A 183 -4.57 18.66 3.36
C LEU A 183 -5.59 19.26 4.32
N MET A 184 -5.79 18.65 5.48
CA MET A 184 -6.77 19.06 6.49
C MET A 184 -6.20 20.02 7.54
N GLN A 185 -4.91 20.33 7.48
CA GLN A 185 -4.28 21.28 8.38
C GLN A 185 -4.88 22.68 8.19
N ARG A 186 -5.34 23.28 9.30
CA ARG A 186 -5.89 24.64 9.32
C ARG A 186 -4.78 25.66 9.06
N ASP A 187 -5.12 26.70 8.31
CA ASP A 187 -4.16 27.75 7.97
C ASP A 187 -3.65 28.48 9.23
N HIS A 188 -2.34 28.69 9.31
CA HIS A 188 -1.78 29.55 10.34
C HIS A 188 -2.15 31.02 10.07
N PRO A 189 -2.57 31.81 11.09
CA PRO A 189 -2.99 33.21 10.95
C PRO A 189 -1.97 34.14 10.28
N SER A 190 -0.68 33.78 10.34
CA SER A 190 0.46 34.65 10.04
C SER A 190 1.09 34.44 8.66
N THR A 191 0.57 33.54 7.82
CA THR A 191 1.23 33.12 6.58
C THR A 191 0.35 33.32 5.35
N ASN A 192 0.74 34.26 4.47
CA ASN A 192 0.11 34.50 3.16
C ASN A 192 0.66 33.59 2.05
N HIS A 193 1.32 32.48 2.38
CA HIS A 193 1.89 31.56 1.40
C HIS A 193 0.99 30.34 1.19
N VAL A 194 1.07 29.76 -0.01
CA VAL A 194 0.36 28.52 -0.36
C VAL A 194 1.19 27.33 0.08
N ASP A 195 0.58 26.39 0.80
CA ASP A 195 1.27 25.19 1.24
C ASP A 195 1.58 24.25 0.07
N VAL A 196 2.80 23.72 0.03
CA VAL A 196 3.27 22.78 -0.99
C VAL A 196 3.82 21.51 -0.32
N LEU A 197 3.26 20.35 -0.70
CA LEU A 197 3.75 19.03 -0.31
C LEU A 197 4.42 18.31 -1.48
N PRO A 198 5.75 18.09 -1.41
CA PRO A 198 6.43 17.24 -2.38
C PRO A 198 6.26 15.76 -2.08
N ILE A 199 5.93 14.97 -3.10
CA ILE A 199 5.91 13.51 -3.08
C ILE A 199 6.95 12.98 -4.07
N VAL A 200 7.99 12.35 -3.53
CA VAL A 200 9.16 11.90 -4.30
C VAL A 200 9.28 10.39 -4.27
N GLY A 201 9.58 9.77 -5.40
CA GLY A 201 9.79 8.33 -5.45
C GLY A 201 10.09 7.84 -6.86
N PRO A 202 10.56 6.59 -7.02
CA PRO A 202 10.92 6.06 -8.32
C PRO A 202 9.73 5.96 -9.29
N THR A 203 10.04 5.70 -10.56
CA THR A 203 9.02 5.40 -11.59
C THR A 203 8.18 4.19 -11.15
N CYS A 204 6.89 4.18 -11.50
CA CYS A 204 5.97 3.06 -11.24
C CYS A 204 5.70 2.70 -9.76
N VAL A 205 6.16 3.50 -8.80
CA VAL A 205 5.92 3.27 -7.37
C VAL A 205 4.48 3.59 -6.91
N GLY A 206 3.70 4.29 -7.75
CA GLY A 206 2.29 4.62 -7.50
C GLY A 206 2.03 6.00 -6.87
N LYS A 207 2.87 7.01 -7.11
CA LYS A 207 2.67 8.38 -6.59
C LYS A 207 1.32 8.98 -7.01
N SER A 208 1.02 8.99 -8.31
CA SER A 208 -0.24 9.52 -8.86
C SER A 208 -1.44 8.73 -8.34
N THR A 209 -1.31 7.39 -8.24
CA THR A 209 -2.35 6.53 -7.65
C THR A 209 -2.63 6.89 -6.19
N LEU A 210 -1.59 7.10 -5.38
CA LEU A 210 -1.72 7.52 -3.99
C LEU A 210 -2.45 8.86 -3.87
N VAL A 211 -2.06 9.86 -4.66
CA VAL A 211 -2.72 11.18 -4.69
C VAL A 211 -4.17 11.05 -5.13
N ALA A 212 -4.46 10.23 -6.13
CA ALA A 212 -5.80 10.00 -6.62
C ALA A 212 -6.73 9.40 -5.55
N HIS A 213 -6.26 8.42 -4.78
CA HIS A 213 -7.05 7.88 -3.65
C HIS A 213 -7.37 8.94 -2.60
N VAL A 214 -6.39 9.76 -2.23
CA VAL A 214 -6.61 10.87 -1.28
C VAL A 214 -7.62 11.87 -1.84
N CYS A 215 -7.52 12.23 -3.13
CA CYS A 215 -8.45 13.15 -3.78
C CYS A 215 -9.88 12.59 -3.93
N ASN A 216 -10.04 11.28 -3.83
CA ASN A 216 -11.35 10.62 -3.83
C ASN A 216 -12.01 10.62 -2.44
N ASP A 217 -11.27 10.92 -1.36
CA ASP A 217 -11.81 11.00 -0.01
C ASP A 217 -12.87 12.10 0.10
N ALA A 218 -14.02 11.76 0.70
CA ALA A 218 -15.15 12.66 0.82
C ALA A 218 -14.82 13.94 1.60
N ARG A 219 -13.92 13.88 2.59
CA ARG A 219 -13.48 15.04 3.37
C ARG A 219 -12.65 15.98 2.51
N VAL A 220 -11.78 15.44 1.65
CA VAL A 220 -10.98 16.22 0.70
C VAL A 220 -11.90 16.91 -0.31
N ARG A 221 -12.82 16.17 -0.93
CA ARG A 221 -13.80 16.76 -1.88
C ARG A 221 -14.79 17.73 -1.23
N SER A 222 -15.07 17.57 0.05
CA SER A 222 -15.88 18.54 0.79
C SER A 222 -15.11 19.82 1.14
N TYR A 223 -13.78 19.73 1.28
CA TYR A 223 -12.93 20.86 1.68
C TYR A 223 -12.46 21.68 0.48
N PHE A 224 -12.10 21.02 -0.63
CA PHE A 224 -11.65 21.66 -1.86
C PHE A 224 -12.76 21.63 -2.91
N SER A 225 -13.21 22.82 -3.32
CA SER A 225 -14.23 22.97 -4.36
C SER A 225 -13.76 22.51 -5.74
N GLN A 226 -12.45 22.55 -5.99
CA GLN A 226 -11.84 22.09 -7.23
C GLN A 226 -10.53 21.35 -6.93
N ILE A 227 -10.32 20.23 -7.62
CA ILE A 227 -9.06 19.48 -7.63
C ILE A 227 -8.59 19.42 -9.07
N VAL A 228 -7.40 19.96 -9.33
CA VAL A 228 -6.85 20.15 -10.66
C VAL A 228 -5.50 19.46 -10.77
N VAL A 229 -5.26 18.76 -11.88
CA VAL A 229 -3.97 18.16 -12.22
C VAL A 229 -3.35 18.90 -13.39
N LEU A 230 -2.07 19.22 -13.25
CA LEU A 230 -1.23 19.91 -14.23
C LEU A 230 0.00 19.06 -14.56
N ASP A 231 0.40 19.08 -15.83
CA ASP A 231 1.71 18.59 -16.24
C ASP A 231 2.76 19.62 -15.85
N GLY A 232 3.76 19.20 -15.08
CA GLY A 232 4.82 20.06 -14.58
C GLY A 232 5.95 20.30 -15.57
N ASP A 233 6.06 19.49 -16.63
CA ASP A 233 7.15 19.63 -17.60
C ASP A 233 6.90 20.78 -18.61
N ASP A 234 5.67 21.32 -18.65
CA ASP A 234 5.25 22.40 -19.55
C ASP A 234 5.23 23.81 -18.89
N ILE A 235 5.87 23.98 -17.73
CA ILE A 235 5.77 25.22 -16.92
C ILE A 235 6.54 26.42 -17.52
N GLY A 236 7.32 26.24 -18.60
CA GLY A 236 8.11 27.31 -19.21
C GLY A 236 7.27 28.51 -19.67
N ASP A 237 7.39 29.64 -18.98
CA ASP A 237 6.78 30.98 -19.24
C ASP A 237 5.25 31.11 -19.15
N GLU A 238 4.56 30.13 -18.57
CA GLU A 238 3.11 30.09 -18.58
C GLU A 238 2.44 30.79 -17.38
N ASN A 239 1.42 31.62 -17.65
CA ASN A 239 0.56 32.23 -16.63
C ASN A 239 -0.50 31.21 -16.17
N ILE A 240 -1.06 31.37 -14.96
CA ILE A 240 -2.13 30.51 -14.43
C ILE A 240 -3.32 30.37 -15.39
N ALA A 241 -3.57 31.39 -16.22
CA ALA A 241 -4.61 31.33 -17.25
C ALA A 241 -4.38 30.23 -18.30
N THR A 242 -3.15 30.06 -18.81
CA THR A 242 -2.84 29.02 -19.80
C THR A 242 -2.80 27.64 -19.16
N LEU A 243 -2.30 27.55 -17.91
CA LEU A 243 -2.35 26.33 -17.11
C LEU A 243 -3.78 25.86 -16.84
N LYS A 244 -4.74 26.78 -16.68
CA LYS A 244 -6.17 26.43 -16.54
C LYS A 244 -6.78 25.83 -17.81
N GLU A 245 -6.25 26.15 -19.00
CA GLU A 245 -6.73 25.55 -20.25
C GLU A 245 -6.25 24.11 -20.41
N ARG A 246 -5.07 23.79 -19.88
CA ARG A 246 -4.49 22.42 -19.89
C ARG A 246 -4.79 21.60 -18.64
N ALA A 247 -5.44 22.21 -17.66
CA ALA A 247 -5.82 21.60 -16.40
C ALA A 247 -6.81 20.44 -16.60
N VAL A 248 -6.47 19.28 -16.03
CA VAL A 248 -7.40 18.17 -15.91
C VAL A 248 -8.13 18.27 -14.57
N PHE A 249 -9.44 18.45 -14.61
CA PHE A 249 -10.26 18.51 -13.40
C PHE A 249 -10.57 17.11 -12.87
N MET A 250 -10.01 16.75 -11.71
CA MET A 250 -10.36 15.51 -10.99
C MET A 250 -11.66 15.64 -10.19
N HIS A 251 -11.95 16.85 -9.74
CA HIS A 251 -13.16 17.15 -8.98
C HIS A 251 -13.54 18.62 -9.17
N GLN A 252 -14.84 18.87 -9.36
CA GLN A 252 -15.41 20.21 -9.34
C GLN A 252 -16.78 20.15 -8.66
N SER A 253 -16.94 20.90 -7.58
CA SER A 253 -18.22 21.02 -6.87
C SER A 253 -19.15 21.96 -7.64
N HIS A 254 -20.39 21.51 -7.89
CA HIS A 254 -21.45 22.33 -8.50
C HIS A 254 -22.16 23.24 -7.50
N LYS A 255 -21.73 23.28 -6.23
CA LYS A 255 -22.33 24.17 -5.23
C LYS A 255 -22.03 25.62 -5.64
N THR A 256 -23.11 26.34 -5.95
CA THR A 256 -23.14 27.72 -6.44
C THR A 256 -22.31 28.69 -5.60
N MET A 257 -21.31 29.32 -6.24
CA MET A 257 -20.83 30.69 -5.97
C MET A 257 -20.66 31.10 -4.49
N SER A 258 -20.07 30.27 -3.64
CA SER A 258 -19.51 30.76 -2.37
C SER A 258 -18.17 31.45 -2.64
N LYS A 259 -17.89 32.57 -1.96
CA LYS A 259 -16.65 33.35 -2.11
C LYS A 259 -15.37 32.62 -1.67
N ASP A 260 -15.49 31.44 -1.06
CA ASP A 260 -14.38 30.61 -0.54
C ASP A 260 -14.17 29.35 -1.39
N GLN A 261 -13.80 29.52 -2.67
CA GLN A 261 -13.45 28.39 -3.52
C GLN A 261 -11.99 27.97 -3.31
N ARG A 262 -11.75 27.05 -2.39
CA ARG A 262 -10.43 26.45 -2.16
C ARG A 262 -10.08 25.49 -3.30
N LEU A 263 -8.85 25.61 -3.81
CA LEU A 263 -8.32 24.73 -4.85
C LEU A 263 -7.26 23.79 -4.26
N LEU A 264 -7.26 22.54 -4.73
CA LEU A 264 -6.12 21.65 -4.62
C LEU A 264 -5.49 21.51 -6.01
N VAL A 265 -4.25 21.94 -6.14
CA VAL A 265 -3.49 21.83 -7.39
C VAL A 265 -2.49 20.69 -7.25
N ILE A 266 -2.49 19.77 -8.21
CA ILE A 266 -1.57 18.65 -8.30
C ILE A 266 -0.69 18.88 -9.52
N ILE A 267 0.63 18.90 -9.33
CA ILE A 267 1.59 19.11 -10.42
C ILE A 267 2.46 17.87 -10.52
N GLU A 268 2.47 17.23 -11.70
CA GLU A 268 3.24 16.02 -11.93
C GLU A 268 4.49 16.31 -12.78
N PHE A 269 5.67 16.15 -12.19
CA PHE A 269 6.95 16.31 -12.87
C PHE A 269 7.50 14.97 -13.34
N ARG A 270 7.74 14.81 -14.65
CA ARG A 270 8.41 13.60 -15.17
C ARG A 270 9.91 13.82 -15.29
N THR A 271 10.33 15.08 -15.46
CA THR A 271 11.72 15.52 -15.59
C THR A 271 12.20 16.35 -14.41
N ASP A 272 13.46 16.78 -14.45
CA ASP A 272 14.01 17.71 -13.47
C ASP A 272 13.41 19.10 -13.64
N VAL A 273 13.02 19.70 -12.53
CA VAL A 273 12.34 21.00 -12.51
C VAL A 273 13.34 22.13 -12.51
N ASP A 274 13.13 23.12 -13.38
CA ASP A 274 13.81 24.41 -13.32
C ASP A 274 13.29 25.21 -12.11
N GLU A 275 14.17 25.55 -11.18
CA GLU A 275 13.81 26.28 -9.96
C GLU A 275 13.32 27.70 -10.23
N VAL A 276 13.84 28.37 -11.25
CA VAL A 276 13.40 29.71 -11.65
C VAL A 276 11.98 29.63 -12.18
N ALA A 277 11.70 28.66 -13.05
CA ALA A 277 10.36 28.42 -13.57
C ALA A 277 9.37 28.07 -12.45
N TRP A 278 9.77 27.18 -11.53
CA TRP A 278 8.97 26.85 -10.34
C TRP A 278 8.68 28.07 -9.48
N ASN A 279 9.68 28.89 -9.16
CA ASN A 279 9.51 30.07 -8.32
C ASN A 279 8.55 31.08 -8.95
N SER A 280 8.64 31.30 -10.26
CA SER A 280 7.72 32.16 -11.00
C SER A 280 6.27 31.65 -10.90
N LEU A 281 6.07 30.34 -11.09
CA LEU A 281 4.76 29.71 -10.98
C LEU A 281 4.21 29.77 -9.54
N TYR A 282 5.04 29.46 -8.56
CA TYR A 282 4.67 29.48 -7.15
C TYR A 282 4.26 30.89 -6.68
N LEU A 283 4.97 31.92 -7.12
CA LEU A 283 4.59 33.31 -6.85
C LEU A 283 3.24 33.67 -7.47
N SER A 284 2.95 33.16 -8.67
CA SER A 284 1.66 33.33 -9.31
C SER A 284 0.55 32.66 -8.50
N PHE A 285 0.76 31.41 -8.04
CA PHE A 285 -0.21 30.71 -7.19
C PHE A 285 -0.45 31.44 -5.88
N SER A 286 0.61 31.96 -5.25
CA SER A 286 0.51 32.70 -3.99
C SER A 286 -0.30 34.00 -4.11
N ARG A 287 -0.40 34.59 -5.31
CA ARG A 287 -1.20 35.79 -5.58
C ARG A 287 -2.66 35.47 -5.93
N CYS A 288 -2.91 34.34 -6.58
CA CYS A 288 -4.22 34.02 -7.16
C CYS A 288 -5.05 33.04 -6.34
N LEU A 289 -4.42 32.16 -5.55
CA LEU A 289 -5.13 31.16 -4.77
C LEU A 289 -5.65 31.76 -3.47
N ILE A 290 -6.89 31.40 -3.13
CA ILE A 290 -7.51 31.78 -1.87
C ILE A 290 -6.86 30.98 -0.74
N ARG A 291 -6.79 31.59 0.43
CA ARG A 291 -6.32 30.97 1.67
C ARG A 291 -7.02 29.62 1.94
N GLY A 292 -6.23 28.62 2.33
CA GLY A 292 -6.68 27.24 2.49
C GLY A 292 -6.57 26.39 1.23
N SER A 293 -6.21 26.99 0.08
CA SER A 293 -5.78 26.23 -1.11
C SER A 293 -4.39 25.62 -0.89
N LYS A 294 -4.14 24.47 -1.49
CA LYS A 294 -2.89 23.71 -1.30
C LYS A 294 -2.36 23.15 -2.62
N ILE A 295 -1.08 22.87 -2.67
CA ILE A 295 -0.39 22.28 -3.82
C ILE A 295 0.25 20.96 -3.39
N ILE A 296 0.08 19.93 -4.22
CA ILE A 296 0.87 18.70 -4.16
C ILE A 296 1.72 18.65 -5.42
N ILE A 297 3.03 18.44 -5.26
CA ILE A 297 3.91 18.19 -6.39
C ILE A 297 4.40 16.75 -6.33
N THR A 298 4.40 16.05 -7.46
CA THR A 298 4.91 14.69 -7.54
C THR A 298 6.07 14.62 -8.51
N GLY A 299 7.06 13.77 -8.24
CA GLY A 299 8.22 13.66 -9.12
C GLY A 299 9.15 12.50 -8.79
N ARG A 300 10.09 12.24 -9.70
CA ARG A 300 11.10 11.17 -9.57
C ARG A 300 12.39 11.68 -8.95
N SER A 301 12.74 12.92 -9.24
CA SER A 301 13.99 13.54 -8.82
C SER A 301 13.95 14.02 -7.38
N ASN A 302 15.04 13.80 -6.64
CA ASN A 302 15.20 14.38 -5.31
C ASN A 302 15.27 15.92 -5.33
N LYS A 303 15.47 16.54 -6.50
CA LYS A 303 15.45 18.01 -6.64
C LYS A 303 14.10 18.62 -6.28
N ILE A 304 12.98 17.94 -6.47
CA ILE A 304 11.67 18.53 -6.13
C ILE A 304 11.43 18.67 -4.62
N ARG A 305 12.27 18.03 -3.78
CA ARG A 305 12.14 18.08 -2.32
C ARG A 305 12.26 19.49 -1.75
N LYS A 306 13.09 20.34 -2.38
CA LYS A 306 13.32 21.73 -1.97
C LYS A 306 12.26 22.71 -2.47
N LEU A 307 11.36 22.26 -3.34
CA LEU A 307 10.27 23.08 -3.88
C LEU A 307 9.06 23.14 -2.93
N GLY A 308 9.06 22.31 -1.88
CA GLY A 308 8.00 22.24 -0.88
C GLY A 308 8.12 23.28 0.22
N THR A 309 6.97 23.70 0.78
CA THR A 309 6.92 24.43 2.05
C THR A 309 6.90 23.49 3.26
N THR A 310 6.73 22.18 3.01
CA THR A 310 6.73 21.13 4.03
C THR A 310 7.76 20.05 3.68
N HIS A 311 8.11 19.22 4.66
CA HIS A 311 8.98 18.09 4.40
C HIS A 311 8.39 17.17 3.32
N ALA A 312 9.22 16.81 2.34
CA ALA A 312 8.84 15.90 1.28
C ALA A 312 8.47 14.50 1.81
N LEU A 313 7.42 13.92 1.26
CA LEU A 313 7.00 12.54 1.44
C LEU A 313 7.77 11.65 0.46
N ALA A 314 8.55 10.70 0.97
CA ALA A 314 9.24 9.72 0.15
C ALA A 314 8.37 8.47 -0.02
N LEU A 315 8.07 8.10 -1.26
CA LEU A 315 7.32 6.90 -1.61
C LEU A 315 8.27 5.88 -2.23
N ASN A 316 8.62 4.85 -1.47
CA ASN A 316 9.54 3.77 -1.88
C ASN A 316 8.78 2.55 -2.37
N PHE A 317 9.42 1.65 -3.13
CA PHE A 317 8.81 0.37 -3.49
C PHE A 317 8.36 -0.44 -2.26
N LEU A 318 7.33 -1.27 -2.44
CA LEU A 318 6.87 -2.13 -1.35
C LEU A 318 7.97 -3.13 -0.98
N PRO A 319 8.20 -3.40 0.32
CA PRO A 319 9.16 -4.42 0.73
C PRO A 319 8.69 -5.81 0.25
N PRO A 320 9.63 -6.76 0.05
CA PRO A 320 9.34 -8.05 -0.58
C PRO A 320 8.14 -8.81 -0.02
N ASP A 321 8.00 -8.85 1.29
CA ASP A 321 6.93 -9.49 2.04
C ASP A 321 5.57 -8.84 1.79
N ALA A 322 5.49 -7.51 1.91
CA ALA A 322 4.28 -6.76 1.63
C ALA A 322 3.89 -6.83 0.14
N PHE A 323 4.89 -6.77 -0.74
CA PHE A 323 4.68 -6.86 -2.19
C PHE A 323 4.20 -8.25 -2.60
N TRP A 324 4.77 -9.31 -2.03
CA TRP A 324 4.31 -10.66 -2.26
C TRP A 324 2.85 -10.82 -1.85
N TYR A 325 2.49 -10.38 -0.63
CA TYR A 325 1.11 -10.42 -0.16
C TYR A 325 0.17 -9.67 -1.12
N PHE A 326 0.54 -8.45 -1.52
CA PHE A 326 -0.20 -7.65 -2.50
C PHE A 326 -0.37 -8.37 -3.85
N PHE A 327 0.73 -8.83 -4.43
CA PHE A 327 0.72 -9.44 -5.75
C PHE A 327 -0.05 -10.77 -5.75
N LYS A 328 0.11 -11.58 -4.69
CA LYS A 328 -0.64 -12.83 -4.49
C LYS A 328 -2.14 -12.58 -4.51
N VAL A 329 -2.63 -11.59 -3.76
CA VAL A 329 -4.05 -11.22 -3.79
C VAL A 329 -4.46 -10.74 -5.19
N LEU A 330 -3.63 -9.96 -5.87
CA LEU A 330 -3.93 -9.49 -7.23
C LEU A 330 -4.02 -10.62 -8.26
N VAL A 331 -3.16 -11.63 -8.22
CA VAL A 331 -3.16 -12.68 -9.26
C VAL A 331 -4.18 -13.79 -8.99
N PHE A 332 -4.41 -14.13 -7.72
CA PHE A 332 -5.33 -15.22 -7.34
C PHE A 332 -6.74 -14.72 -7.04
N GLY A 333 -6.91 -13.45 -6.63
CA GLY A 333 -8.20 -12.91 -6.25
C GLY A 333 -8.81 -13.71 -5.09
N ASN A 334 -9.99 -14.29 -5.34
CA ASN A 334 -10.69 -15.13 -4.36
C ASN A 334 -10.31 -16.61 -4.42
N VAL A 335 -9.46 -17.01 -5.38
CA VAL A 335 -9.01 -18.40 -5.50
C VAL A 335 -7.97 -18.68 -4.41
N ASP A 336 -8.11 -19.81 -3.71
CA ASP A 336 -7.10 -20.23 -2.74
C ASP A 336 -5.82 -20.65 -3.49
N SER A 337 -4.73 -19.93 -3.27
CA SER A 337 -3.45 -20.28 -3.90
C SER A 337 -2.91 -21.62 -3.41
N GLY A 338 -3.34 -22.07 -2.22
CA GLY A 338 -2.94 -23.35 -1.63
C GLY A 338 -3.31 -24.55 -2.51
N ASP A 339 -4.40 -24.44 -3.29
CA ASP A 339 -4.83 -25.45 -4.26
C ASP A 339 -3.99 -25.45 -5.55
N HIS A 340 -3.16 -24.41 -5.74
CA HIS A 340 -2.37 -24.20 -6.94
C HIS A 340 -0.87 -23.96 -6.64
N PRO A 341 -0.18 -24.91 -5.97
CA PRO A 341 1.19 -24.70 -5.48
C PRO A 341 2.21 -24.38 -6.61
N LYS A 342 2.02 -24.95 -7.80
CA LYS A 342 2.86 -24.64 -8.98
C LYS A 342 2.65 -23.21 -9.49
N LEU A 343 1.41 -22.71 -9.50
CA LEU A 343 1.13 -21.32 -9.87
C LEU A 343 1.66 -20.36 -8.83
N GLU A 344 1.52 -20.70 -7.54
CA GLU A 344 2.03 -19.89 -6.43
C GLU A 344 3.55 -19.72 -6.52
N SER A 345 4.29 -20.79 -6.80
CA SER A 345 5.73 -20.73 -7.04
C SER A 345 6.12 -19.84 -8.23
N ILE A 346 5.40 -19.94 -9.35
CA ILE A 346 5.62 -19.09 -10.53
C ILE A 346 5.33 -17.62 -10.21
N ALA A 347 4.22 -17.32 -9.53
CA ALA A 347 3.88 -15.97 -9.13
C ALA A 347 4.90 -15.38 -8.14
N MET A 348 5.41 -16.17 -7.22
CA MET A 348 6.45 -15.73 -6.28
C MET A 348 7.74 -15.34 -7.03
N GLU A 349 8.14 -16.13 -8.03
CA GLU A 349 9.28 -15.77 -8.87
C GLU A 349 9.01 -14.52 -9.72
N MET A 350 7.79 -14.37 -10.27
CA MET A 350 7.39 -13.13 -10.95
C MET A 350 7.46 -11.93 -10.02
N ALA A 351 6.94 -12.04 -8.80
CA ALA A 351 6.96 -10.96 -7.82
C ALA A 351 8.39 -10.49 -7.55
N GLY A 352 9.35 -11.41 -7.50
CA GLY A 352 10.76 -11.06 -7.37
C GLY A 352 11.34 -10.28 -8.55
N GLY A 353 10.83 -10.49 -9.78
CA GLY A 353 11.21 -9.71 -10.96
C GLY A 353 10.59 -8.31 -11.00
N LEU A 354 9.38 -8.14 -10.44
CA LEU A 354 8.65 -6.87 -10.44
C LEU A 354 9.15 -5.86 -9.38
N ASN A 355 10.04 -6.29 -8.48
CA ASN A 355 10.80 -5.44 -7.54
C ASN A 355 9.95 -4.42 -6.75
N GLY A 356 8.81 -4.84 -6.21
CA GLY A 356 7.99 -3.95 -5.36
C GLY A 356 7.19 -2.88 -6.11
N SER A 357 7.19 -2.91 -7.45
CA SER A 357 6.54 -1.91 -8.32
C SER A 357 5.03 -2.08 -8.39
N PHE A 358 4.30 -1.07 -7.91
CA PHE A 358 2.84 -1.11 -7.83
C PHE A 358 2.19 -1.17 -9.23
N ILE A 359 2.68 -0.37 -10.17
CA ILE A 359 2.12 -0.34 -11.54
C ILE A 359 2.39 -1.66 -12.26
N LEU A 360 3.61 -2.20 -12.15
CA LEU A 360 3.96 -3.45 -12.80
C LEU A 360 3.21 -4.65 -12.21
N ALA A 361 2.94 -4.66 -10.90
CA ALA A 361 2.11 -5.67 -10.27
C ALA A 361 0.67 -5.66 -10.81
N ASN A 362 0.05 -4.49 -10.93
CA ASN A 362 -1.29 -4.38 -11.50
C ASN A 362 -1.31 -4.86 -12.96
N MET A 363 -0.39 -4.38 -13.80
CA MET A 363 -0.25 -4.83 -15.18
C MET A 363 -0.08 -6.35 -15.27
N GLY A 364 0.89 -6.90 -14.54
CA GLY A 364 1.16 -8.33 -14.50
C GLY A 364 -0.06 -9.14 -14.06
N SER A 365 -0.79 -8.66 -13.05
CA SER A 365 -1.99 -9.33 -12.56
C SER A 365 -3.13 -9.34 -13.58
N CYS A 366 -3.32 -8.27 -14.34
CA CYS A 366 -4.32 -8.21 -15.40
C CYS A 366 -4.07 -9.26 -16.48
N PHE A 367 -2.80 -9.54 -16.80
CA PHE A 367 -2.45 -10.59 -17.77
C PHE A 367 -2.71 -12.00 -17.21
N LEU A 368 -2.48 -12.22 -15.92
CA LEU A 368 -2.48 -13.56 -15.32
C LEU A 368 -3.85 -14.01 -14.82
N ARG A 369 -4.66 -13.10 -14.27
CA ARG A 369 -5.90 -13.44 -13.55
C ARG A 369 -6.93 -14.19 -14.39
N ASN A 370 -6.89 -14.03 -15.71
CA ASN A 370 -7.85 -14.64 -16.63
C ASN A 370 -7.52 -16.09 -17.01
N SER A 371 -6.43 -16.66 -16.49
CA SER A 371 -6.01 -18.03 -16.81
C SER A 371 -5.36 -18.68 -15.61
N MET A 372 -5.89 -19.79 -15.11
CA MET A 372 -5.23 -20.61 -14.07
C MET A 372 -4.42 -21.76 -14.69
N VAL A 373 -3.92 -21.58 -15.91
CA VAL A 373 -3.15 -22.60 -16.64
C VAL A 373 -1.65 -22.39 -16.38
N THR A 374 -1.01 -23.39 -15.78
CA THR A 374 0.43 -23.33 -15.42
C THR A 374 1.33 -23.01 -16.61
N ARG A 375 1.09 -23.63 -17.77
CA ARG A 375 1.87 -23.37 -18.99
C ARG A 375 1.81 -21.89 -19.41
N PHE A 376 0.65 -21.24 -19.27
CA PHE A 376 0.50 -19.83 -19.61
C PHE A 376 1.33 -18.95 -18.66
N TRP A 377 1.25 -19.19 -17.35
CA TRP A 377 2.02 -18.44 -16.36
C TRP A 377 3.53 -18.62 -16.55
N SER A 378 3.98 -19.86 -16.83
CA SER A 378 5.40 -20.12 -17.14
C SER A 378 5.88 -19.36 -18.38
N MET A 379 5.04 -19.26 -19.42
CA MET A 379 5.35 -18.49 -20.63
C MET A 379 5.47 -17.00 -20.33
N CYS A 380 4.54 -16.42 -19.55
CA CYS A 380 4.60 -15.03 -19.13
C CYS A 380 5.87 -14.75 -18.31
N LEU A 381 6.25 -15.64 -17.40
CA LEU A 381 7.48 -15.51 -16.60
C LEU A 381 8.73 -15.57 -17.49
N ALA A 382 8.76 -16.48 -18.46
CA ALA A 382 9.86 -16.60 -19.40
C ALA A 382 9.99 -15.33 -20.28
N ALA A 383 8.88 -14.80 -20.78
CA ALA A 383 8.86 -13.55 -21.55
C ALA A 383 9.37 -12.37 -20.72
N HIS A 384 8.91 -12.25 -19.48
CA HIS A 384 9.40 -11.24 -18.54
C HIS A 384 10.92 -11.35 -18.33
N LYS A 385 11.43 -12.54 -17.98
CA LYS A 385 12.89 -12.79 -17.85
C LYS A 385 13.67 -12.49 -19.14
N GLY A 386 13.07 -12.76 -20.30
CA GLY A 386 13.67 -12.50 -21.61
C GLY A 386 13.81 -11.01 -21.93
N ASN A 387 12.87 -10.18 -21.49
CA ASN A 387 12.92 -8.73 -21.67
C ASN A 387 13.97 -8.07 -20.76
N TYR A 388 14.12 -8.52 -19.52
CA TYR A 388 15.18 -8.03 -18.62
C TYR A 388 16.59 -8.34 -19.16
N LYS A 389 16.78 -9.46 -19.86
CA LYS A 389 18.06 -9.76 -20.52
C LYS A 389 18.36 -8.87 -21.72
N LYS A 390 17.33 -8.28 -22.35
CA LYS A 390 17.49 -7.36 -23.48
C LYS A 390 17.68 -5.91 -23.03
N GLU A 391 17.14 -5.52 -21.88
CA GLU A 391 17.35 -4.17 -21.33
C GLU A 391 18.80 -3.90 -20.88
N TYR A 392 19.63 -4.93 -20.67
CA TYR A 392 21.09 -4.74 -20.50
C TYR A 392 21.86 -4.52 -21.82
N ILE A 393 21.19 -4.49 -22.97
CA ILE A 393 21.80 -4.22 -24.29
C ILE A 393 21.43 -2.82 -24.81
N PHE A 394 20.47 -2.14 -24.18
CA PHE A 394 20.14 -0.74 -24.49
C PHE A 394 19.82 0.02 -23.21
N VAL A 395 20.86 0.45 -22.50
CA VAL A 395 20.78 1.61 -21.60
C VAL A 395 21.72 2.65 -22.18
N TRP A 396 21.14 3.79 -22.57
CA TRP A 396 21.81 5.00 -23.01
C TRP A 396 22.71 5.57 -21.93
#